data_AF-A0A7K0BQF2-F1
#
_entry.id   AF-A0A7K0BQF2-F1
#
_cell.length_a   1.000
_cell.length_b   1.000
_cell.length_c   1.000
_cell.angle_alpha   90.00
_cell.angle_beta   90.00
_cell.angle_gamma   90.00
#
_symmetry.space_group_name_H-M   'P 1'
#
loop_
_entity.id
_entity.type
_entity.pdbx_description
1 polymer ?
#
loop_
_entity_poly.entity_id
_entity_poly.type
_entity_poly.pdbx_seq_one_letter_code
_entity_poly.pdbx_strand_id
1 'polypeptide(L)'
;MVALVAGAALTACDRPGPKESYSALPATPEPVSGDGLVLRWRMTGGIAGLGGPGTMPEFSLYGDGRAVAGGKEYRLRPEALRRLLADARAAGLARPRSVDSPEVSDALVLQIRFQGATTKVAQPNEHGGLPAVRFWKRLDPRGWPASDQAAPARAYTPARLAVLTGELADQSAYGRPWPYAPLGKGVPAAGGRCTVLTGKDAGAAQRLAGQGDRWRSEGKVYSVRLRPLLPDESTCADLTRS
;
A
#
# COMPACT_ATOMS: atom_id res chain seq x y z
N MET A 1 5.08 -19.38 71.51
CA MET A 1 6.06 -18.46 70.90
C MET A 1 6.28 -18.92 69.46
N VAL A 2 5.75 -18.15 68.49
CA VAL A 2 6.14 -17.92 67.08
C VAL A 2 6.78 -19.11 66.30
N ALA A 3 6.32 -19.54 65.12
CA ALA A 3 6.22 -18.75 63.89
C ALA A 3 5.29 -19.36 62.82
N LEU A 4 4.47 -18.51 62.20
CA LEU A 4 3.80 -18.73 60.92
C LEU A 4 4.82 -18.53 59.78
N VAL A 5 4.93 -19.49 58.86
CA VAL A 5 5.64 -19.31 57.58
C VAL A 5 4.61 -18.99 56.51
N ALA A 6 4.59 -17.74 56.05
CA ALA A 6 3.76 -17.29 54.94
C ALA A 6 4.49 -17.54 53.61
N GLY A 7 3.91 -18.40 52.78
CA GLY A 7 4.37 -18.63 51.41
C GLY A 7 4.00 -17.47 50.50
N ALA A 8 5.00 -16.79 49.94
CA ALA A 8 4.82 -15.78 48.92
C ALA A 8 4.48 -16.44 47.57
N ALA A 9 3.23 -16.28 47.13
CA ALA A 9 2.84 -16.59 45.75
C ALA A 9 3.28 -15.44 44.83
N LEU A 10 4.29 -15.68 44.01
CA LEU A 10 4.65 -14.81 42.89
C LEU A 10 3.60 -14.98 41.80
N THR A 11 2.61 -14.10 41.76
CA THR A 11 1.70 -13.95 40.62
C THR A 11 2.45 -13.22 39.50
N ALA A 12 3.02 -13.98 38.57
CA ALA A 12 3.46 -13.44 37.30
C ALA A 12 2.22 -12.96 36.53
N CYS A 13 2.12 -11.65 36.28
CA CYS A 13 1.15 -11.10 35.34
C CYS A 13 1.53 -11.59 33.93
N ASP A 14 0.99 -12.73 33.50
CA ASP A 14 1.04 -13.16 32.11
C ASP A 14 0.15 -12.21 31.32
N ARG A 15 0.77 -11.27 30.58
CA ARG A 15 0.03 -10.47 29.60
C ARG A 15 -0.33 -11.41 28.46
N PRO A 16 -1.62 -11.58 28.11
CA PRO A 16 -1.98 -12.40 26.98
C PRO A 16 -1.27 -11.86 25.74
N GLY A 17 -0.48 -12.73 25.10
CA GLY A 17 0.23 -12.39 23.88
C GLY A 17 -0.74 -11.98 22.76
N PRO A 18 -0.24 -11.33 21.69
CA PRO A 18 -1.07 -10.96 20.55
C PRO A 18 -1.84 -12.18 20.03
N LYS A 19 -3.15 -12.05 19.80
CA LYS A 19 -3.93 -13.10 19.16
C LYS A 19 -3.53 -13.17 17.69
N GLU A 20 -2.59 -14.06 17.38
CA GLU A 20 -2.25 -14.39 16.00
C GLU A 20 -3.24 -15.41 15.46
N SER A 21 -3.87 -15.07 14.34
CA SER A 21 -4.68 -16.03 13.58
C SER A 21 -4.00 -16.34 12.26
N TYR A 22 -3.80 -17.64 12.02
CA TYR A 22 -3.35 -18.17 10.74
C TYR A 22 -4.58 -18.61 9.97
N SER A 23 -4.85 -18.01 8.81
CA SER A 23 -5.88 -18.54 7.92
C SER A 23 -5.38 -19.83 7.27
N ALA A 24 -6.30 -20.76 7.03
CA ALA A 24 -6.03 -21.95 6.23
C ALA A 24 -5.35 -21.55 4.90
N LEU A 25 -4.40 -22.38 4.44
CA LEU A 25 -3.66 -22.16 3.19
C LEU A 25 -4.68 -21.92 2.05
N PRO A 26 -4.72 -20.74 1.43
CA PRO A 26 -5.40 -20.62 0.14
C PRO A 26 -4.60 -21.45 -0.89
N ALA A 27 -5.22 -21.69 -2.04
CA ALA A 27 -4.57 -22.35 -3.18
C ALA A 27 -3.14 -21.83 -3.38
N THR A 28 -2.22 -22.76 -3.67
CA THR A 28 -0.79 -22.48 -3.88
C THR A 28 -0.64 -21.17 -4.67
N PRO A 29 0.05 -20.15 -4.13
CA PRO A 29 0.17 -18.88 -4.82
C PRO A 29 0.78 -19.11 -6.20
N GLU A 30 0.18 -18.50 -7.23
CA GLU A 30 0.72 -18.58 -8.58
C GLU A 30 2.18 -18.11 -8.57
N PRO A 31 3.11 -18.87 -9.17
CA PRO A 31 4.50 -18.47 -9.24
C PRO A 31 4.57 -17.13 -9.97
N VAL A 32 5.03 -16.10 -9.26
CA VAL A 32 5.25 -14.76 -9.83
C VAL A 32 6.34 -14.92 -10.89
N SER A 33 5.93 -14.96 -12.15
CA SER A 33 6.80 -15.16 -13.30
C SER A 33 7.20 -13.79 -13.85
N GLY A 34 8.48 -13.63 -14.19
CA GLY A 34 8.98 -12.41 -14.85
C GLY A 34 8.95 -11.16 -13.96
N ASP A 35 8.35 -10.09 -14.49
CA ASP A 35 8.36 -8.75 -13.93
C ASP A 35 7.10 -8.38 -13.11
N GLY A 36 6.30 -9.39 -12.74
CA GLY A 36 5.09 -9.23 -11.94
C GLY A 36 5.33 -8.74 -10.51
N LEU A 37 4.26 -8.29 -9.84
CA LEU A 37 4.28 -7.82 -8.45
C LEU A 37 4.66 -8.95 -7.49
N VAL A 38 5.77 -8.81 -6.77
CA VAL A 38 6.23 -9.81 -5.78
C VAL A 38 5.94 -9.39 -4.34
N LEU A 39 6.02 -8.10 -4.04
CA LEU A 39 5.82 -7.57 -2.70
C LEU A 39 5.17 -6.19 -2.76
N ARG A 40 4.15 -5.96 -1.95
CA ARG A 40 3.51 -4.66 -1.76
C ARG A 40 3.24 -4.46 -0.28
N TRP A 41 3.45 -3.27 0.24
CA TRP A 41 2.91 -2.93 1.55
C TRP A 41 2.20 -1.61 1.53
N ARG A 42 1.22 -1.50 2.43
CA ARG A 42 0.48 -0.28 2.67
C ARG A 42 0.04 -0.13 4.11
N MET A 43 -0.21 1.11 4.53
CA MET A 43 -0.85 1.42 5.80
C MET A 43 -2.32 1.80 5.56
N THR A 44 -3.20 1.28 6.40
CA THR A 44 -4.64 1.57 6.35
C THR A 44 -5.19 1.87 7.74
N GLY A 45 -6.36 2.50 7.83
CA GLY A 45 -7.01 2.77 9.12
C GLY A 45 -6.45 4.01 9.83
N GLY A 46 -6.52 4.03 11.16
CA GLY A 46 -6.22 5.23 11.95
C GLY A 46 -7.36 6.27 11.90
N ILE A 47 -7.34 7.20 12.86
CA ILE A 47 -8.27 8.35 12.92
C ILE A 47 -8.29 9.16 11.63
N ALA A 48 -7.15 9.28 10.95
CA ALA A 48 -7.02 10.02 9.70
C ALA A 48 -7.59 9.28 8.48
N GLY A 49 -8.03 8.02 8.61
CA GLY A 49 -8.56 7.23 7.50
C GLY A 49 -7.52 6.93 6.42
N LEU A 50 -6.32 6.50 6.82
CA LEU A 50 -5.23 6.21 5.89
C LEU A 50 -5.60 5.08 4.93
N GLY A 51 -5.06 5.15 3.72
CA GLY A 51 -5.18 4.09 2.73
C GLY A 51 -6.63 3.87 2.25
N GLY A 52 -7.45 4.92 2.19
CA GLY A 52 -8.77 4.83 1.58
C GLY A 52 -8.73 4.37 0.11
N PRO A 53 -9.89 4.04 -0.49
CA PRO A 53 -9.95 3.51 -1.85
C PRO A 53 -9.23 4.38 -2.89
N GLY A 54 -8.52 3.75 -3.83
CA GLY A 54 -7.74 4.45 -4.86
C GLY A 54 -6.52 5.20 -4.35
N THR A 55 -6.09 5.01 -3.10
CA THR A 55 -4.80 5.51 -2.61
C THR A 55 -3.66 4.67 -3.21
N MET A 56 -2.51 5.30 -3.47
CA MET A 56 -1.34 4.57 -3.93
C MET A 56 -0.70 3.83 -2.74
N PRO A 57 -0.34 2.55 -2.88
CA PRO A 57 0.46 1.84 -1.90
C PRO A 57 1.78 2.56 -1.62
N GLU A 58 2.26 2.47 -0.40
CA GLU A 58 3.49 3.10 0.07
C GLU A 58 4.73 2.46 -0.58
N PHE A 59 4.65 1.19 -0.95
CA PHE A 59 5.73 0.45 -1.60
C PHE A 59 5.20 -0.67 -2.49
N SER A 60 5.81 -0.84 -3.66
CA SER A 60 5.63 -2.01 -4.53
C SER A 60 6.97 -2.46 -5.10
N LEU A 61 7.22 -3.77 -5.13
CA LEU A 61 8.41 -4.43 -5.66
C LEU A 61 7.99 -5.47 -6.71
N TYR A 62 8.74 -5.52 -7.79
CA TYR A 62 8.51 -6.36 -8.95
C TYR A 62 9.60 -7.42 -9.10
N GLY A 63 9.28 -8.53 -9.76
CA GLY A 63 10.19 -9.68 -9.94
C GLY A 63 11.45 -9.36 -10.74
N ASP A 64 11.47 -8.24 -11.46
CA ASP A 64 12.63 -7.75 -12.19
C ASP A 64 13.50 -6.77 -11.39
N GLY A 65 13.18 -6.54 -10.12
CA GLY A 65 13.92 -5.67 -9.21
C GLY A 65 13.54 -4.20 -9.27
N ARG A 66 12.55 -3.79 -10.10
CA ARG A 66 11.93 -2.46 -9.95
C ARG A 66 11.24 -2.37 -8.59
N ALA A 67 11.40 -1.26 -7.90
CA ALA A 67 10.58 -0.90 -6.75
C ALA A 67 10.08 0.54 -6.87
N VAL A 68 8.83 0.80 -6.51
CA VAL A 68 8.24 2.14 -6.51
C VAL A 68 7.84 2.50 -5.08
N ALA A 69 8.34 3.64 -4.59
CA ALA A 69 8.04 4.15 -3.25
C ALA A 69 8.18 5.68 -3.21
N GLY A 70 7.22 6.36 -2.58
CA GLY A 70 7.28 7.82 -2.38
C GLY A 70 7.46 8.64 -3.66
N GLY A 71 6.88 8.19 -4.78
CA GLY A 71 7.02 8.86 -6.09
C GLY A 71 8.39 8.67 -6.77
N LYS A 72 9.24 7.80 -6.23
CA LYS A 72 10.52 7.41 -6.83
C LYS A 72 10.50 5.94 -7.26
N GLU A 73 11.30 5.65 -8.28
CA GLU A 73 11.61 4.30 -8.71
C GLU A 73 13.05 3.95 -8.35
N TYR A 74 13.23 2.75 -7.83
CA TYR A 74 14.49 2.13 -7.43
C TYR A 74 14.69 0.86 -8.26
N ARG A 75 15.93 0.42 -8.40
CA ARG A 75 16.28 -0.77 -9.19
C ARG A 75 17.28 -1.62 -8.44
N LEU A 76 16.81 -2.71 -7.84
CA LEU A 76 17.67 -3.69 -7.19
C LEU A 76 18.44 -4.53 -8.22
N ARG A 77 19.65 -4.93 -7.84
CA ARG A 77 20.40 -6.00 -8.53
C ARG A 77 19.74 -7.37 -8.25
N PRO A 78 19.87 -8.33 -9.17
CA PRO A 78 19.28 -9.66 -9.00
C PRO A 78 19.66 -10.36 -7.69
N GLU A 79 20.90 -10.21 -7.23
CA GLU A 79 21.41 -10.79 -5.98
C GLU A 79 20.70 -10.17 -4.77
N ALA A 80 20.60 -8.84 -4.75
CA ALA A 80 19.93 -8.10 -3.69
C ALA A 80 18.44 -8.43 -3.62
N LEU A 81 17.77 -8.52 -4.78
CA LEU A 81 16.39 -8.96 -4.88
C LEU A 81 16.21 -10.37 -4.30
N ARG A 82 17.04 -11.34 -4.71
CA ARG A 82 16.97 -12.71 -4.19
C ARG A 82 17.11 -12.76 -2.68
N ARG A 83 18.07 -12.02 -2.10
CA ARG A 83 18.24 -11.91 -0.64
C ARG A 83 17.00 -11.31 0.03
N LEU A 84 16.46 -10.21 -0.50
CA LEU A 84 15.27 -9.56 0.05
C LEU A 84 14.04 -10.49 0.04
N LEU A 85 13.86 -11.27 -1.02
CA LEU A 85 12.75 -12.24 -1.11
C LEU A 85 12.97 -13.46 -0.20
N ALA A 86 14.21 -13.90 0.00
CA ALA A 86 14.54 -14.95 0.98
C ALA A 86 14.22 -14.46 2.41
N ASP A 87 14.60 -13.23 2.72
CA ASP A 87 14.30 -12.58 3.99
C ASP A 87 12.79 -12.42 4.23
N ALA A 88 12.02 -12.08 3.19
CA ALA A 88 10.56 -12.01 3.28
C ALA A 88 9.95 -13.38 3.65
N ARG A 89 10.45 -14.47 3.06
CA ARG A 89 10.05 -15.84 3.42
C ARG A 89 10.44 -16.19 4.84
N ALA A 90 11.66 -15.85 5.26
CA ALA A 90 12.14 -16.06 6.63
C ALA A 90 11.32 -15.27 7.66
N ALA A 91 10.77 -14.12 7.27
CA ALA A 91 9.84 -13.33 8.09
C ALA A 91 8.42 -13.90 8.14
N GLY A 92 8.16 -15.04 7.48
CA GLY A 92 6.86 -15.72 7.49
C GLY A 92 5.84 -15.14 6.51
N LEU A 93 6.21 -14.22 5.62
CA LEU A 93 5.28 -13.54 4.72
C LEU A 93 4.70 -14.43 3.62
N ALA A 94 5.27 -15.62 3.40
CA ALA A 94 4.78 -16.60 2.42
C ALA A 94 3.46 -17.26 2.82
N ARG A 95 2.96 -17.00 4.03
CA ARG A 95 1.68 -17.54 4.52
C ARG A 95 0.77 -16.39 4.97
N PRO A 96 -0.53 -16.42 4.63
CA PRO A 96 -1.47 -15.43 5.12
C PRO A 96 -1.55 -15.47 6.65
N ARG A 97 -1.60 -14.30 7.28
CA ARG A 97 -1.72 -14.16 8.74
C ARG A 97 -2.33 -12.83 9.11
N SER A 98 -3.04 -12.80 10.22
CA SER A 98 -3.58 -11.58 10.81
C SER A 98 -3.20 -11.51 12.28
N VAL A 99 -2.74 -10.33 12.70
CA VAL A 99 -2.54 -9.96 14.10
C VAL A 99 -3.50 -8.82 14.39
N ASP A 100 -4.49 -9.10 15.23
CA ASP A 100 -5.57 -8.16 15.54
C ASP A 100 -5.29 -7.43 16.86
N SER A 101 -5.89 -6.25 17.00
CA SER A 101 -5.90 -5.47 18.24
C SER A 101 -7.35 -5.11 18.56
N PRO A 102 -8.10 -6.03 19.21
CA PRO A 102 -9.55 -5.88 19.40
C PRO A 102 -9.90 -4.71 20.33
N GLU A 103 -8.92 -4.25 21.12
CA GLU A 103 -9.06 -3.12 22.04
C GLU A 103 -9.11 -1.76 21.31
N VAL A 104 -8.73 -1.70 20.03
CA VAL A 104 -8.59 -0.43 19.29
C VAL A 104 -9.44 -0.42 18.01
N SER A 105 -10.56 0.29 18.05
CA SER A 105 -11.52 0.34 16.93
C SER A 105 -11.00 1.11 15.71
N ASP A 106 -10.04 2.00 15.88
CA ASP A 106 -9.43 2.87 14.86
C ASP A 106 -7.97 2.49 14.57
N ALA A 107 -7.59 1.23 14.80
CA ALA A 107 -6.21 0.79 14.68
C ALA A 107 -5.59 1.12 13.30
N LEU A 108 -4.34 1.55 13.33
CA LEU A 108 -3.49 1.53 12.13
C LEU A 108 -3.20 0.07 11.79
N VAL A 109 -3.43 -0.30 10.53
CA VAL A 109 -3.21 -1.67 10.03
C VAL A 109 -2.17 -1.64 8.94
N LEU A 110 -1.04 -2.31 9.19
CA LEU A 110 -0.06 -2.65 8.19
C LEU A 110 -0.56 -3.84 7.38
N GLN A 111 -0.62 -3.70 6.06
CA GLN A 111 -0.93 -4.79 5.14
C GLN A 111 0.29 -5.05 4.25
N ILE A 112 0.82 -6.26 4.29
CA ILE A 112 1.91 -6.71 3.43
C ILE A 112 1.39 -7.85 2.56
N ARG A 113 1.43 -7.66 1.25
CA ARG A 113 1.17 -8.72 0.27
C ARG A 113 2.51 -9.22 -0.27
N PHE A 114 2.76 -10.52 -0.18
CA PHE A 114 3.96 -11.16 -0.68
C PHE A 114 3.60 -12.44 -1.43
N GLN A 115 3.92 -12.49 -2.72
CA GLN A 115 3.64 -13.63 -3.60
C GLN A 115 2.22 -14.19 -3.40
N GLY A 116 1.21 -13.31 -3.41
CA GLY A 116 -0.20 -13.69 -3.23
C GLY A 116 -0.68 -13.86 -1.78
N ALA A 117 0.20 -14.10 -0.81
CA ALA A 117 -0.15 -14.16 0.61
C ALA A 117 -0.26 -12.76 1.22
N THR A 118 -1.22 -12.55 2.12
CA THR A 118 -1.44 -11.26 2.80
C THR A 118 -1.23 -11.40 4.31
N THR A 119 -0.33 -10.59 4.84
CA THR A 119 -0.11 -10.40 6.27
C THR A 119 -0.73 -9.09 6.71
N LYS A 120 -1.61 -9.11 7.73
CA LYS A 120 -2.17 -7.93 8.37
C LYS A 120 -1.69 -7.82 9.81
N VAL A 121 -1.29 -6.63 10.24
CA VAL A 121 -0.89 -6.35 11.62
C VAL A 121 -1.53 -5.05 12.06
N ALA A 122 -2.51 -5.14 12.96
CA ALA A 122 -3.05 -3.98 13.67
C ALA A 122 -1.99 -3.45 14.66
N GLN A 123 -1.91 -2.14 14.83
CA GLN A 123 -0.91 -1.45 15.67
C GLN A 123 0.52 -1.98 15.46
N PRO A 124 1.07 -1.95 14.22
CA PRO A 124 2.37 -2.57 13.92
C PRO A 124 3.52 -2.02 14.76
N ASN A 125 3.42 -0.78 15.24
CA ASN A 125 4.42 -0.16 16.10
C ASN A 125 4.51 -0.78 17.50
N GLU A 126 3.41 -1.34 18.01
CA GLU A 126 3.37 -2.07 19.29
C GLU A 126 3.94 -3.49 19.16
N HIS A 127 4.05 -3.99 17.93
CA HIS A 127 4.48 -5.35 17.62
C HIS A 127 5.88 -5.42 16.99
N GLY A 128 6.83 -4.59 17.45
CA GLY A 128 8.22 -4.56 16.94
C GLY A 128 9.01 -5.87 17.09
N GLY A 129 8.53 -6.81 17.91
CA GLY A 129 9.07 -8.16 18.04
C GLY A 129 8.73 -9.09 16.86
N LEU A 130 7.66 -8.82 16.11
CA LEU A 130 7.21 -9.69 15.04
C LEU A 130 8.18 -9.66 13.84
N PRO A 131 8.59 -10.82 13.29
CA PRO A 131 9.47 -10.88 12.12
C PRO A 131 8.96 -10.05 10.93
N ALA A 132 7.65 -10.09 10.66
CA ALA A 132 7.01 -9.31 9.59
C ALA A 132 7.17 -7.79 9.79
N VAL A 133 7.04 -7.29 11.02
CA VAL A 133 7.19 -5.86 11.34
C VAL A 133 8.65 -5.44 11.23
N ARG A 134 9.59 -6.27 11.71
CA ARG A 134 11.03 -6.03 11.55
C ARG A 134 11.43 -5.99 10.08
N PHE A 135 10.91 -6.92 9.29
CA PHE A 135 11.14 -6.96 7.84
C PHE A 135 10.59 -5.72 7.14
N TRP A 136 9.35 -5.31 7.46
CA TRP A 136 8.72 -4.10 6.90
C TRP A 136 9.59 -2.85 7.05
N LYS A 137 10.20 -2.64 8.21
CA LYS A 137 11.09 -1.48 8.44
C LYS A 137 12.30 -1.44 7.49
N ARG A 138 12.73 -2.59 6.94
CA ARG A 138 13.83 -2.69 5.96
C ARG A 138 13.38 -2.50 4.51
N LEU A 139 12.06 -2.42 4.27
CA LEU A 139 11.52 -2.18 2.93
C LEU A 139 11.62 -0.72 2.49
N ASP A 140 12.06 0.20 3.37
CA ASP A 140 12.33 1.59 2.97
C ASP A 140 13.56 1.64 2.03
N PRO A 141 13.38 1.93 0.73
CA PRO A 141 14.47 1.87 -0.24
C PRO A 141 15.53 2.96 -0.03
N ARG A 142 15.23 3.99 0.76
CA ARG A 142 16.18 5.05 1.12
C ARG A 142 17.31 4.50 2.00
N GLY A 143 17.08 3.40 2.71
CA GLY A 143 18.07 2.71 3.52
C GLY A 143 18.84 1.61 2.79
N TRP A 144 18.53 1.33 1.52
CA TRP A 144 19.21 0.26 0.78
C TRP A 144 20.64 0.66 0.37
N PRO A 145 21.63 -0.25 0.48
CA PRO A 145 22.99 0.04 0.06
C PRO A 145 23.07 0.41 -1.42
N ALA A 146 23.93 1.37 -1.78
CA ALA A 146 24.19 1.70 -3.18
C ALA A 146 24.73 0.48 -3.98
N SER A 147 25.46 -0.43 -3.30
CA SER A 147 25.92 -1.69 -3.87
C SER A 147 24.80 -2.66 -4.24
N ASP A 148 23.60 -2.48 -3.70
CA ASP A 148 22.45 -3.33 -3.98
C ASP A 148 21.62 -2.75 -5.14
N GLN A 149 21.90 -1.51 -5.55
CA GLN A 149 21.19 -0.81 -6.61
C GLN A 149 21.90 -1.00 -7.96
N ALA A 150 21.15 -1.40 -8.98
CA ALA A 150 21.62 -1.46 -10.36
C ALA A 150 21.70 -0.08 -11.02
N ALA A 151 20.96 0.91 -10.50
CA ALA A 151 21.00 2.30 -10.92
C ALA A 151 20.57 3.23 -9.77
N PRO A 152 20.98 4.52 -9.77
CA PRO A 152 20.45 5.50 -8.83
C PRO A 152 18.92 5.62 -8.90
N ALA A 153 18.30 5.96 -7.77
CA ALA A 153 16.87 6.20 -7.70
C ALA A 153 16.47 7.39 -8.58
N ARG A 154 15.35 7.25 -9.31
CA ARG A 154 14.83 8.29 -10.21
C ARG A 154 13.38 8.64 -9.88
N ALA A 155 12.89 9.76 -10.39
CA ALA A 155 11.47 10.07 -10.32
C ALA A 155 10.66 9.01 -11.06
N TYR A 156 9.54 8.56 -10.46
CA TYR A 156 8.65 7.62 -11.12
C TYR A 156 7.89 8.32 -12.25
N THR A 157 7.97 7.77 -13.46
CA THR A 157 7.27 8.28 -14.64
C THR A 157 6.22 7.25 -15.07
N PRO A 158 4.94 7.44 -14.70
CA PRO A 158 3.90 6.46 -15.01
C PRO A 158 3.56 6.45 -16.50
N ALA A 159 3.40 5.25 -17.07
CA ALA A 159 2.88 5.09 -18.44
C ALA A 159 1.37 5.36 -18.54
N ARG A 160 0.66 5.28 -17.42
CA ARG A 160 -0.80 5.45 -17.32
C ARG A 160 -1.16 6.23 -16.06
N LEU A 161 -2.21 7.02 -16.15
CA LEU A 161 -2.70 7.84 -15.05
C LEU A 161 -4.19 7.57 -14.84
N ALA A 162 -4.57 7.19 -13.63
CA ALA A 162 -5.97 7.11 -13.25
C ALA A 162 -6.49 8.49 -12.84
N VAL A 163 -7.65 8.84 -13.37
CA VAL A 163 -8.40 10.03 -13.01
C VAL A 163 -9.58 9.59 -12.17
N LEU A 164 -9.50 9.80 -10.86
CA LEU A 164 -10.55 9.49 -9.90
C LEU A 164 -11.42 10.72 -9.71
N THR A 165 -12.73 10.59 -9.89
CA THR A 165 -13.65 11.72 -9.81
C THR A 165 -14.82 11.47 -8.86
N GLY A 166 -15.17 12.53 -8.14
CA GLY A 166 -16.41 12.64 -7.37
C GLY A 166 -17.14 13.92 -7.76
N GLU A 167 -18.44 13.82 -8.06
CA GLU A 167 -19.28 15.00 -8.29
C GLU A 167 -19.45 15.74 -6.96
N LEU A 168 -19.24 17.07 -6.95
CA LEU A 168 -19.40 17.86 -5.74
C LEU A 168 -20.89 18.16 -5.48
N ALA A 169 -21.28 18.29 -4.22
CA ALA A 169 -22.63 18.75 -3.90
C ALA A 169 -22.81 20.24 -4.24
N ASP A 170 -21.80 21.06 -3.92
CA ASP A 170 -21.78 22.48 -4.28
C ASP A 170 -21.32 22.67 -5.74
N GLN A 171 -22.29 22.92 -6.61
CA GLN A 171 -22.08 23.19 -8.03
C GLN A 171 -21.77 24.67 -8.33
N SER A 172 -21.92 25.56 -7.35
CA SER A 172 -21.58 26.98 -7.48
C SER A 172 -20.07 27.24 -7.34
N ALA A 173 -19.35 26.29 -6.74
CA ALA A 173 -17.91 26.34 -6.59
C ALA A 173 -17.19 26.56 -7.93
N TYR A 174 -16.15 27.39 -7.91
CA TYR A 174 -15.26 27.54 -9.06
C TYR A 174 -14.50 26.22 -9.31
N GLY A 175 -14.55 25.74 -10.55
CA GLY A 175 -13.81 24.59 -11.03
C GLY A 175 -13.14 24.93 -12.35
N ARG A 176 -11.87 24.54 -12.49
CA ARG A 176 -11.08 24.81 -13.71
C ARG A 176 -11.59 23.94 -14.86
N PRO A 177 -11.57 24.41 -16.12
CA PRO A 177 -12.01 23.58 -17.25
C PRO A 177 -11.18 22.29 -17.36
N TRP A 178 -11.86 21.14 -17.40
CA TRP A 178 -11.20 19.85 -17.60
C TRP A 178 -10.83 19.66 -19.08
N PRO A 179 -9.55 19.39 -19.41
CA PRO A 179 -9.08 19.38 -20.80
C PRO A 179 -9.21 18.02 -21.52
N TYR A 180 -9.70 16.98 -20.85
CA TYR A 180 -9.82 15.63 -21.43
C TYR A 180 -11.29 15.20 -21.57
N ALA A 181 -11.50 13.92 -21.86
CA ALA A 181 -12.82 13.32 -21.95
C ALA A 181 -13.69 13.61 -20.70
N PRO A 182 -15.03 13.68 -20.84
CA PRO A 182 -15.89 14.09 -19.75
C PRO A 182 -15.78 13.25 -18.48
N LEU A 183 -15.66 13.93 -17.34
CA LEU A 183 -15.42 13.32 -16.03
C LEU A 183 -16.57 12.45 -15.53
N GLY A 184 -17.80 12.71 -16.02
CA GLY A 184 -19.00 11.96 -15.67
C GLY A 184 -19.12 10.59 -16.34
N LYS A 185 -18.24 10.23 -17.28
CA LYS A 185 -18.37 9.00 -18.10
C LYS A 185 -17.50 7.82 -17.63
N GLY A 186 -16.75 7.97 -16.54
CA GLY A 186 -15.89 6.91 -16.01
C GLY A 186 -16.64 5.70 -15.44
N VAL A 187 -15.92 4.61 -15.18
CA VAL A 187 -16.46 3.41 -14.51
C VAL A 187 -16.48 3.58 -13.00
N PRO A 188 -17.40 2.94 -12.26
CA PRO A 188 -17.36 2.96 -10.79
C PRO A 188 -16.07 2.33 -10.26
N ALA A 189 -15.30 3.09 -9.47
CA ALA A 189 -14.10 2.60 -8.79
C ALA A 189 -13.70 3.55 -7.65
N ALA A 190 -13.05 3.00 -6.62
CA ALA A 190 -12.43 3.78 -5.55
C ALA A 190 -13.34 4.84 -4.88
N GLY A 191 -14.64 4.52 -4.70
CA GLY A 191 -15.60 5.43 -4.06
C GLY A 191 -16.17 6.53 -4.96
N GLY A 192 -15.86 6.50 -6.26
CA GLY A 192 -16.37 7.47 -7.24
C GLY A 192 -16.36 6.88 -8.65
N ARG A 193 -16.05 7.71 -9.64
CA ARG A 193 -15.81 7.27 -11.03
C ARG A 193 -14.32 7.30 -11.35
N CYS A 194 -13.92 6.49 -12.31
CA CYS A 194 -12.54 6.40 -12.74
C CYS A 194 -12.44 6.31 -14.27
N THR A 195 -11.45 7.00 -14.82
CA THR A 195 -10.97 6.81 -16.19
C THR A 195 -9.46 6.65 -16.19
N VAL A 196 -8.91 6.04 -17.25
CA VAL A 196 -7.46 5.87 -17.40
C VAL A 196 -6.99 6.68 -18.60
N LEU A 197 -6.06 7.60 -18.37
CA LEU A 197 -5.30 8.27 -19.42
C LEU A 197 -4.03 7.46 -19.70
N THR A 198 -3.62 7.43 -20.97
CA THR A 198 -2.46 6.66 -21.43
C THR A 198 -1.55 7.51 -22.30
N GLY A 199 -0.30 7.08 -22.48
CA GLY A 199 0.63 7.71 -23.40
C GLY A 199 0.86 9.20 -23.11
N LYS A 200 0.74 10.04 -24.15
CA LYS A 200 1.00 11.50 -24.04
C LYS A 200 0.03 12.19 -23.07
N ASP A 201 -1.23 11.75 -23.01
CA ASP A 201 -2.23 12.34 -22.12
C ASP A 201 -1.91 12.07 -20.66
N ALA A 202 -1.38 10.89 -20.32
CA ALA A 202 -0.95 10.59 -18.96
C ALA A 202 0.17 11.55 -18.50
N GLY A 203 1.19 11.77 -19.34
CA GLY A 203 2.28 12.69 -19.04
C GLY A 203 1.85 14.16 -18.99
N ALA A 204 0.92 14.57 -19.87
CA ALA A 204 0.35 15.91 -19.82
C ALA A 204 -0.53 16.13 -18.58
N ALA A 205 -1.35 15.15 -18.22
CA ALA A 205 -2.23 15.21 -17.07
C ALA A 205 -1.46 15.21 -15.75
N GLN A 206 -0.31 14.54 -15.67
CA GLN A 206 0.55 14.59 -14.49
C GLN A 206 0.97 16.03 -14.12
N ARG A 207 1.10 16.94 -15.10
CA ARG A 207 1.41 18.36 -14.86
C ARG A 207 0.24 19.16 -14.27
N LEU A 208 -0.97 18.60 -14.29
CA LEU A 208 -2.14 19.18 -13.64
C LEU A 208 -2.14 18.91 -12.13
N ALA A 209 -1.32 17.95 -11.66
CA ALA A 209 -1.13 17.72 -10.24
C ALA A 209 -0.62 19.01 -9.56
N GLY A 210 -1.21 19.37 -8.43
CA GLY A 210 -0.89 20.61 -7.71
C GLY A 210 -1.64 21.86 -8.18
N GLN A 211 -2.40 21.79 -9.28
CA GLN A 211 -3.18 22.94 -9.78
C GLN A 211 -4.61 23.02 -9.20
N GLY A 212 -4.81 22.41 -8.02
CA GLY A 212 -6.12 22.21 -7.40
C GLY A 212 -6.84 20.95 -7.86
N ASP A 213 -7.84 20.55 -7.08
CA ASP A 213 -8.61 19.32 -7.26
C ASP A 213 -10.01 19.58 -7.83
N ARG A 214 -10.45 20.83 -7.97
CA ARG A 214 -11.79 21.17 -8.51
C ARG A 214 -11.76 21.46 -10.00
N TRP A 215 -12.56 20.70 -10.75
CA TRP A 215 -12.62 20.77 -12.20
C TRP A 215 -14.06 20.81 -12.70
N ARG A 216 -14.28 21.51 -13.80
CA ARG A 216 -15.57 21.62 -14.48
C ARG A 216 -15.56 20.80 -15.77
N SER A 217 -16.58 19.97 -15.94
CA SER A 217 -16.80 19.12 -17.11
C SER A 217 -18.29 18.99 -17.35
N GLU A 218 -18.76 19.15 -18.59
CA GLU A 218 -20.20 19.05 -18.95
C GLU A 218 -21.13 19.86 -18.01
N GLY A 219 -20.73 21.09 -17.67
CA GLY A 219 -21.52 21.99 -16.82
C GLY A 219 -21.52 21.67 -15.32
N LYS A 220 -20.90 20.56 -14.90
CA LYS A 220 -20.81 20.14 -13.50
C LYS A 220 -19.41 20.32 -12.92
N VAL A 221 -19.34 20.46 -11.60
CA VAL A 221 -18.11 20.57 -10.82
C VAL A 221 -17.80 19.24 -10.13
N TYR A 222 -16.56 18.81 -10.29
CA TYR A 222 -16.02 17.55 -9.76
C TYR A 222 -14.78 17.82 -8.90
N SER A 223 -14.59 17.01 -7.86
CA SER A 223 -13.26 16.77 -7.30
C SER A 223 -12.55 15.71 -8.15
N VAL A 224 -11.30 15.99 -8.52
CA VAL A 224 -10.44 15.13 -9.35
C VAL A 224 -9.16 14.85 -8.59
N ARG A 225 -8.87 13.56 -8.43
CA ARG A 225 -7.58 13.07 -7.94
C ARG A 225 -6.88 12.30 -9.03
N LEU A 226 -5.69 12.77 -9.39
CA LEU A 226 -4.81 12.12 -10.34
C LEU A 226 -3.92 11.12 -9.60
N ARG A 227 -3.97 9.86 -10.00
CA ARG A 227 -3.19 8.78 -9.39
C ARG A 227 -2.35 8.08 -10.45
N PRO A 228 -1.02 8.20 -10.41
CA PRO A 228 -0.13 7.33 -11.19
C PRO A 228 -0.53 5.86 -11.03
N LEU A 229 -0.67 5.15 -12.15
CA LEU A 229 -0.77 3.69 -12.11
C LEU A 229 0.63 3.10 -11.97
N LEU A 230 0.73 2.06 -11.16
CA LEU A 230 1.93 1.24 -10.98
C LEU A 230 2.09 0.25 -12.15
N PRO A 231 3.29 -0.34 -12.36
CA PRO A 231 3.51 -1.26 -13.47
C PRO A 231 2.51 -2.43 -13.60
N ASP A 232 2.02 -2.97 -12.47
CA ASP A 232 1.01 -4.04 -12.44
C ASP A 232 -0.44 -3.55 -12.60
N GLU A 233 -0.66 -2.24 -12.65
CA GLU A 233 -1.99 -1.64 -12.74
C GLU A 233 -2.24 -1.12 -14.15
N SER A 234 -3.36 -1.53 -14.74
CA SER A 234 -3.71 -1.19 -16.12
C SER A 234 -5.10 -0.59 -16.25
N THR A 235 -5.99 -0.89 -15.30
CA THR A 235 -7.40 -0.51 -15.34
C THR A 235 -7.86 0.09 -14.02
N CYS A 236 -9.02 0.77 -14.04
CA CYS A 236 -9.68 1.26 -12.83
C CYS A 236 -10.06 0.14 -11.84
N ALA A 237 -10.27 -1.09 -12.31
CA ALA A 237 -10.56 -2.26 -11.47
C ALA A 237 -9.34 -2.72 -10.66
N ASP A 238 -8.13 -2.27 -10.99
CA ASP A 238 -6.94 -2.59 -10.21
C ASP A 238 -6.84 -1.72 -8.95
N LEU A 239 -7.46 -0.54 -8.96
CA LEU A 239 -7.48 0.42 -7.85
C LEU A 239 -8.39 0.02 -6.69
N THR A 240 -9.27 -0.95 -6.91
CA THR A 240 -10.12 -1.54 -5.86
C THR A 240 -9.45 -2.75 -5.21
N ARG A 241 -8.40 -3.29 -5.84
CA ARG A 241 -7.65 -4.48 -5.41
C ARG A 241 -6.27 -4.15 -4.82
N SER A 242 -5.77 -2.94 -5.09
CA SER A 242 -4.55 -2.34 -4.51
C SER A 242 -4.73 -2.00 -3.05
#